data_AF-A0A0Q3QSY8-F1
#
_entry.id   AF-A0A0Q3QSY8-F1
#
_cell.length_a   1.000
_cell.length_b   1.000
_cell.length_c   1.000
_cell.angle_alpha   90.00
_cell.angle_beta   90.00
_cell.angle_gamma   90.00
#
_symmetry.space_group_name_H-M   'P 1'
#
loop_
_entity.id
_entity.type
_entity.pdbx_description
1 polymer ?
#
loop_
_entity_poly.entity_id
_entity_poly.type
_entity_poly.pdbx_seq_one_letter_code
_entity_poly.pdbx_strand_id
1 'polypeptide(L)' 'MNNKLRSIISVTTALLFLILVFMNFIGYWSANSFIQILFFFIMVISIFNAGFEICKYQKLKS' A
#
# COMPACT_ATOMS: atom_id res chain seq x y z
N MET A 1 -4.68 5.96 -18.52
CA MET A 1 -3.99 6.56 -17.35
C MET A 1 -2.49 6.47 -17.56
N ASN A 2 -1.72 7.54 -17.34
CA ASN A 2 -0.27 7.55 -17.54
C ASN A 2 0.41 6.53 -16.61
N ASN A 3 1.31 5.67 -17.12
CA ASN A 3 1.99 4.63 -16.34
C ASN A 3 2.75 5.19 -15.14
N LYS A 4 3.31 6.40 -15.27
CA LYS A 4 3.96 7.11 -14.15
C LYS A 4 2.95 7.45 -13.04
N LEU A 5 1.76 7.90 -13.43
CA LEU A 5 0.69 8.27 -12.50
C LEU A 5 0.12 7.03 -11.79
N ARG A 6 -0.02 5.90 -12.51
CA ARG A 6 -0.44 4.61 -11.94
C ARG A 6 0.56 4.09 -10.90
N SER A 7 1.86 4.19 -11.18
CA SER A 7 2.91 3.81 -10.22
C SER A 7 2.89 4.70 -8.97
N ILE A 8 2.78 6.02 -9.14
CA ILE A 8 2.68 6.96 -8.01
C ILE A 8 1.46 6.64 -7.14
N ILE A 9 0.28 6.44 -7.73
CA ILE A 9 -0.93 6.10 -6.99
C ILE A 9 -0.74 4.80 -6.21
N SER A 10 -0.16 3.77 -6.83
CA SER A 10 0.06 2.47 -6.18
C SER A 10 0.99 2.58 -4.97
N VAL A 11 2.08 3.36 -5.09
CA VAL A 11 3.02 3.63 -3.98
C VAL A 11 2.35 4.44 -2.87
N THR A 12 1.62 5.50 -3.21
CA THR A 12 0.92 6.32 -2.22
C THR A 12 -0.12 5.50 -1.45
N THR A 13 -0.87 4.65 -2.14
CA THR A 13 -1.85 3.75 -1.48
C THR A 13 -1.17 2.77 -0.54
N ALA A 14 -0.06 2.14 -0.95
CA ALA A 14 0.71 1.27 -0.08
C ALA A 14 1.22 1.99 1.18
N LEU A 15 1.71 3.23 1.01
CA LEU A 15 2.19 4.04 2.12
C LEU A 15 1.06 4.42 3.09
N LEU A 16 -0.12 4.78 2.58
CA LEU A 16 -1.30 5.09 3.40
C LEU A 16 -1.72 3.89 4.27
N PHE A 17 -1.81 2.70 3.67
CA PHE A 17 -2.15 1.49 4.42
C PHE A 17 -1.08 1.12 5.44
N LEU A 18 0.19 1.33 5.11
CA LEU A 18 1.29 1.14 6.04
C LEU A 18 1.14 2.07 7.25
N ILE A 19 0.97 3.37 7.04
CA ILE A 19 0.76 4.34 8.13
C ILE A 19 -0.44 3.95 8.99
N LEU A 20 -1.57 3.56 8.40
CA LEU A 20 -2.78 3.18 9.13
C LEU A 20 -2.57 1.96 10.03
N VAL A 21 -1.91 0.93 9.52
CA VAL A 21 -1.61 -0.26 10.33
C VAL A 21 -0.59 0.05 11.42
N PHE A 22 0.42 0.87 11.11
CA PHE A 22 1.37 1.31 12.12
C PHE A 22 0.69 2.13 13.21
N MET A 23 -0.17 3.10 12.87
CA MET A 23 -0.97 3.87 13.84
C MET A 23 -1.80 2.97 14.76
N ASN A 24 -2.36 1.89 14.21
CA ASN A 24 -3.05 0.89 15.01
C ASN A 24 -2.10 0.13 15.95
N PHE A 25 -0.90 -0.21 15.50
CA PHE A 25 0.10 -0.93 16.30
C PHE A 25 0.69 -0.08 17.43
N ILE A 26 0.93 1.21 17.21
CA ILE A 26 1.47 2.14 18.24
C ILE A 26 0.38 2.69 19.18
N GLY A 27 -0.88 2.26 19.04
CA GLY A 27 -1.99 2.67 19.89
C GLY A 27 -2.50 4.09 19.64
N TYR A 28 -2.09 4.75 18.55
CA TYR A 28 -2.61 6.06 18.14
C TYR A 28 -4.03 5.98 17.57
N TRP A 29 -4.38 4.83 17.00
CA TRP A 29 -5.73 4.52 16.53
C TRP A 29 -6.09 3.12 17.00
N SER A 30 -7.34 2.90 17.40
CA SER A 30 -7.81 1.58 17.81
C SER A 30 -9.00 1.18 16.96
N ALA A 31 -8.90 0.02 16.32
CA ALA A 31 -9.99 -0.59 15.58
C ALA A 31 -10.32 -1.97 16.18
N ASN A 32 -11.51 -2.49 15.87
CA ASN A 32 -11.87 -3.85 16.26
C ASN A 32 -10.89 -4.86 15.62
N SER A 33 -10.57 -5.97 16.29
CA SER A 33 -9.61 -6.98 15.85
C SER A 33 -9.83 -7.45 14.40
N PHE A 34 -11.10 -7.57 13.98
CA PHE A 34 -11.44 -7.90 12.59
C PHE A 34 -10.92 -6.85 11.59
N ILE A 35 -11.10 -5.56 11.91
CA ILE A 35 -10.65 -4.44 11.09
C ILE A 35 -9.12 -4.40 11.08
N GLN A 36 -8.45 -4.61 12.22
CA GLN A 36 -6.99 -4.64 12.28
C GLN A 36 -6.41 -5.70 11.33
N ILE A 37 -6.96 -6.92 11.36
CA ILE A 37 -6.54 -8.02 10.50
C ILE A 37 -6.81 -7.67 9.02
N LEU A 38 -7.99 -7.13 8.71
CA LEU A 38 -8.35 -6.74 7.35
C LEU A 38 -7.37 -5.69 6.80
N PHE A 39 -7.08 -4.63 7.56
CA PHE A 39 -6.14 -3.58 7.16
C PHE A 39 -4.71 -4.10 6.99
N PHE A 40 -4.28 -5.05 7.83
CA PHE A 40 -2.99 -5.70 7.68
C PHE A 40 -2.87 -6.44 6.33
N PHE A 41 -3.86 -7.24 5.95
CA PHE A 41 -3.84 -7.93 4.66
C PHE A 41 -3.92 -6.97 3.47
N ILE A 42 -4.74 -5.92 3.57
CA ILE A 42 -4.83 -4.89 2.50
C ILE A 42 -3.48 -4.17 2.34
N MET A 43 -2.78 -3.89 3.44
CA MET A 43 -1.43 -3.30 3.40
C MET A 43 -0.45 -4.20 2.66
N VAL A 44 -0.41 -5.50 2.98
CA VAL A 44 0.47 -6.47 2.30
C VAL A 44 0.17 -6.50 0.80
N ILE A 45 -1.10 -6.63 0.41
CA ILE A 45 -1.51 -6.63 -1.01
C ILE A 45 -1.10 -5.33 -1.71
N SER A 46 -1.28 -4.19 -1.04
CA SER A 46 -0.94 -2.88 -1.59
C SER A 46 0.56 -2.73 -1.84
N ILE A 47 1.41 -3.23 -0.93
CA ILE A 47 2.87 -3.23 -1.09
C ILE A 47 3.29 -4.08 -2.30
N PHE A 48 2.74 -5.29 -2.42
CA PHE A 48 3.02 -6.14 -3.59
C PHE A 48 2.56 -5.51 -4.89
N ASN A 49 1.37 -4.89 -4.90
CA ASN A 49 0.85 -4.18 -6.07
C ASN A 49 1.72 -2.97 -6.45
N ALA A 50 2.21 -2.21 -5.47
CA ALA A 50 3.14 -1.12 -5.71
C ALA A 50 4.46 -1.61 -6.32
N GLY A 51 5.03 -2.69 -5.78
CA GLY A 51 6.24 -3.32 -6.32
C GLY A 51 6.04 -3.78 -7.77
N PHE A 52 4.92 -4.45 -8.07
CA PHE A 52 4.61 -4.91 -9.42
C PHE A 52 4.48 -3.74 -10.42
N GLU A 53 3.79 -2.67 -10.03
CA GLU A 53 3.66 -1.47 -10.88
C GLU A 53 5.00 -0.77 -11.12
N ILE A 54 5.88 -0.71 -10.12
CA ILE A 54 7.24 -0.18 -10.29
C ILE A 54 8.04 -1.05 -11.27
N CYS A 55 8.03 -2.37 -11.11
CA CYS A 55 8.73 -3.27 -12.03
C CYS A 55 8.20 -3.14 -13.46
N LYS A 56 6.89 -3.00 -13.64
CA LYS A 56 6.27 -2.76 -14.95
C LYS A 56 6.71 -1.43 -15.55
N TYR A 57 6.74 -0.36 -14.75
CA TYR A 57 7.21 0.95 -15.19
C TYR A 57 8.70 0.92 -15.59
N GLN A 58 9.55 0.23 -14.83
CA GLN A 58 10.97 0.07 -15.15
C GLN A 58 11.18 -0.72 -16.45
N LYS A 59 10.46 -1.82 -16.68
CA LYS A 59 10.52 -2.59 -17.93
C LYS A 59 10.09 -1.80 -19.16
N LEU A 60 9.16 -0.85 -19.03
CA LEU A 60 8.70 -0.01 -20.13
C LEU A 60 9.65 1.16 -20.44
N LYS A 61 10.60 1.45 -19.54
CA LYS A 61 11.60 2.52 -19.69
C LYS A 61 12.96 2.00 -20.16
N SER A 62 13.21 0.70 -20.04
CA SER A 62 14.36 -0.02 -20.62
C SER A 62 14.12 -0.36 -22.07
#